data_AF-A0A924SAN0-F1
#
_entry.id   AF-A0A924SAN0-F1
#
_cell.length_a   1.000
_cell.length_b   1.000
_cell.length_c   1.000
_cell.angle_alpha   90.00
_cell.angle_beta   90.00
_cell.angle_gamma   90.00
#
_symmetry.space_group_name_H-M   'P 1'
#
loop_
_entity.id
_entity.type
_entity.pdbx_description
1 polymer ?
#
loop_
_entity_poly.entity_id
_entity_poly.type
_entity_poly.pdbx_seq_one_letter_code
_entity_poly.pdbx_strand_id
1 'polypeptide(L)'
;MFLAAVGFAAALNQADAVAGAAPIAKLSSRICSAPTPPQTIRPTLPPIPKLPSCVNEAKGTHTCRKGELDRYNASMKVRNRAMDEFIGAVNGYTGLLNQYTLAANEYARCEISEIRKADE
;
A
#
# COMPACT_ATOMS: atom_id res chain seq x y z
N MET A 1 -19.47 63.74 34.76
CA MET A 1 -20.64 63.54 33.88
C MET A 1 -20.30 64.22 32.55
N PHE A 2 -19.84 63.45 31.55
CA PHE A 2 -19.70 63.84 30.14
C PHE A 2 -19.76 62.55 29.29
N LEU A 3 -20.38 62.69 28.12
CA LEU A 3 -20.90 61.66 27.23
C LEU A 3 -19.87 60.98 26.30
N ALA A 4 -20.22 59.74 25.91
CA ALA A 4 -20.14 59.09 24.60
C ALA A 4 -18.83 59.02 23.79
N ALA A 5 -18.45 57.80 23.36
CA ALA A 5 -18.64 57.30 21.98
C ALA A 5 -17.57 56.25 21.60
N VAL A 6 -18.04 55.02 21.44
CA VAL A 6 -17.76 54.00 20.40
C VAL A 6 -16.57 54.23 19.45
N GLY A 7 -15.78 53.17 19.25
CA GLY A 7 -15.33 52.80 17.90
C GLY A 7 -13.89 52.32 17.77
N PHE A 8 -13.67 51.00 17.85
CA PHE A 8 -12.66 50.38 17.00
C PHE A 8 -13.36 49.34 16.12
N ALA A 9 -13.38 49.66 14.82
CA ALA A 9 -13.98 48.87 13.77
C ALA A 9 -13.27 47.52 13.64
N ALA A 10 -14.05 46.45 13.75
CA ALA A 10 -13.66 45.14 13.24
C ALA A 10 -13.64 45.21 11.70
N ALA A 11 -12.48 44.98 11.10
CA ALA A 11 -12.38 44.67 9.69
C ALA A 11 -12.71 43.18 9.51
N LEU A 12 -13.93 42.89 9.05
CA LEU A 12 -14.30 41.61 8.47
C LEU A 12 -13.81 41.57 7.01
N ASN A 13 -13.26 40.44 6.59
CA ASN A 13 -13.57 39.78 5.31
C ASN A 13 -12.96 38.38 5.35
N GLN A 14 -13.71 37.39 5.82
CA GLN A 14 -14.52 36.49 4.97
C GLN A 14 -13.63 35.67 4.03
N ALA A 15 -13.18 34.52 4.54
CA ALA A 15 -13.00 33.33 3.73
C ALA A 15 -14.24 32.46 3.98
N ASP A 16 -15.02 32.24 2.94
CA ASP A 16 -16.22 31.39 2.91
C ASP A 16 -15.93 30.01 3.51
N ALA A 17 -16.28 29.84 4.78
CA ALA A 17 -16.53 28.53 5.35
C ALA A 17 -17.99 28.20 5.04
N VAL A 18 -18.18 27.52 3.91
CA VAL A 18 -19.44 26.85 3.58
C VAL A 18 -19.92 26.04 4.79
N ALA A 19 -21.13 26.39 5.21
CA ALA A 19 -22.13 25.59 5.89
C ALA A 19 -21.66 24.32 6.64
N GLY A 20 -21.79 24.38 7.96
CA GLY A 20 -22.50 23.35 8.71
C GLY A 20 -21.95 21.92 8.65
N ALA A 21 -20.97 21.62 9.50
CA ALA A 21 -20.84 20.31 10.10
C ALA A 21 -20.25 20.48 11.52
N ALA A 22 -21.13 20.46 12.52
CA ALA A 22 -20.71 20.23 13.90
C ALA A 22 -19.96 18.88 14.00
N PRO A 23 -19.07 18.68 14.98
CA PRO A 23 -18.07 17.62 14.96
C PRO A 23 -18.70 16.26 15.34
N ILE A 24 -19.30 15.55 14.37
CA ILE A 24 -19.71 14.15 14.55
C ILE A 24 -18.51 13.19 14.46
N ALA A 25 -17.36 13.68 13.97
CA ALA A 25 -16.16 12.87 13.67
C ALA A 25 -15.46 12.20 14.87
N LYS A 26 -16.00 12.30 16.10
CA LYS A 26 -15.39 11.73 17.32
C LYS A 26 -16.16 10.59 17.98
N LEU A 27 -17.38 10.26 17.52
CA LEU A 27 -18.18 9.17 18.09
C LEU A 27 -18.03 7.85 17.31
N SER A 28 -17.74 7.92 16.02
CA SER A 28 -17.62 6.78 15.09
C SER A 28 -16.58 5.73 15.48
N SER A 29 -15.43 6.14 16.03
CA SER A 29 -14.27 5.25 16.19
C SER A 29 -14.43 4.16 17.25
N ARG A 30 -15.56 4.10 17.96
CA ARG A 30 -15.84 3.05 18.97
C ARG A 30 -16.81 1.97 18.50
N ILE A 31 -17.64 2.25 17.50
CA ILE A 31 -18.63 1.26 17.00
C ILE A 31 -18.06 0.52 15.79
N CYS A 32 -17.40 1.25 14.89
CA CYS A 32 -16.74 0.69 13.73
C CYS A 32 -15.23 0.60 13.96
N SER A 33 -14.65 -0.57 13.71
CA SER A 33 -13.21 -0.79 13.88
C SER A 33 -12.49 -0.60 12.56
N ALA A 34 -11.67 0.45 12.46
CA ALA A 34 -10.84 0.67 11.28
C ALA A 34 -9.76 -0.42 11.19
N PRO A 35 -9.55 -1.03 10.01
CA PRO A 35 -8.48 -2.01 9.85
C PRO A 35 -7.11 -1.33 9.93
N THR A 36 -6.11 -2.08 10.39
CA THR A 36 -4.72 -1.64 10.34
C THR A 36 -4.07 -2.12 9.04
N PRO A 37 -3.37 -1.25 8.29
CA PRO A 37 -2.70 -1.67 7.07
C PRO A 37 -1.58 -2.68 7.36
N PRO A 38 -1.35 -3.66 6.47
CA PRO A 38 -0.25 -4.59 6.64
C PRO A 38 1.10 -3.87 6.52
N GLN A 39 2.13 -4.44 7.16
CA GLN A 39 3.48 -3.92 7.05
C GLN A 39 3.96 -4.00 5.59
N THR A 40 4.58 -2.93 5.11
CA THR A 40 5.12 -2.91 3.74
C THR A 40 6.32 -3.83 3.64
N ILE A 41 6.27 -4.76 2.69
CA ILE A 41 7.41 -5.58 2.30
C ILE A 41 7.89 -5.21 0.89
N ARG A 42 9.19 -5.38 0.65
CA ARG A 42 9.80 -5.24 -0.68
C ARG A 42 10.71 -6.44 -0.94
N PRO A 43 10.15 -7.57 -1.40
CA PRO A 43 10.95 -8.73 -1.78
C PRO A 43 11.98 -8.31 -2.84
N THR A 44 13.20 -8.85 -2.73
CA THR A 44 14.28 -8.55 -3.68
C THR A 44 14.25 -9.57 -4.80
N LEU A 45 14.26 -9.10 -6.05
CA LEU A 45 14.29 -9.99 -7.21
C LEU A 45 15.65 -10.72 -7.27
N PRO A 46 15.66 -12.06 -7.35
CA PRO A 46 16.88 -12.83 -7.49
C PRO A 46 17.70 -12.44 -8.73
N PRO A 47 19.03 -12.26 -8.60
CA PRO A 47 19.89 -11.88 -9.71
C PRO A 47 20.00 -13.01 -10.74
N ILE A 48 20.06 -12.64 -12.01
CA ILE A 48 20.24 -13.59 -13.11
C ILE A 48 21.72 -14.03 -13.16
N PRO A 49 22.02 -15.36 -13.13
CA PRO A 49 23.37 -15.85 -13.36
C PRO A 49 23.93 -15.36 -14.68
N LYS A 50 25.21 -14.97 -14.68
CA LYS A 50 25.89 -14.55 -15.89
C LYS A 50 25.98 -15.73 -16.87
N LEU A 51 25.53 -15.49 -18.10
CA LEU A 51 25.68 -16.47 -19.18
C LEU A 51 27.16 -16.74 -19.47
N PRO A 52 27.60 -18.00 -19.56
CA PRO A 52 28.96 -18.34 -19.96
C PRO A 52 29.24 -17.86 -21.39
N SER A 53 30.45 -17.34 -21.64
CA SER A 53 30.82 -16.80 -22.97
C SER A 53 30.85 -17.86 -24.07
N CYS A 54 30.92 -19.13 -23.69
CA CYS A 54 30.89 -20.28 -24.60
C CYS A 54 29.47 -20.68 -25.05
N VAL A 55 28.41 -20.07 -24.50
CA VAL A 55 27.02 -20.29 -24.94
C VAL A 55 26.62 -19.20 -25.94
N ASN A 56 26.01 -19.61 -27.04
CA ASN A 56 25.39 -18.73 -28.03
C ASN A 56 23.89 -18.98 -28.07
N GLU A 57 23.12 -18.17 -27.34
CA GLU A 57 21.65 -18.30 -27.28
C GLU A 57 20.98 -18.01 -28.62
N ALA A 58 21.49 -17.05 -29.38
CA ALA A 58 20.91 -16.67 -30.68
C ALA A 58 20.97 -17.79 -31.72
N LYS A 59 22.01 -18.64 -31.67
CA LYS A 59 22.19 -19.79 -32.56
C LYS A 59 21.78 -21.11 -31.91
N GLY A 60 21.46 -21.13 -30.63
CA GLY A 60 21.17 -22.35 -29.87
C GLY A 60 22.36 -23.32 -29.78
N THR A 61 23.60 -22.83 -29.84
CA THR A 61 24.82 -23.66 -29.81
C THR A 61 25.72 -23.30 -28.63
N HIS A 62 26.62 -24.21 -28.22
CA HIS A 62 27.66 -23.90 -27.25
C HIS A 62 28.96 -24.64 -27.57
N THR A 63 30.08 -24.07 -27.12
CA THR A 63 31.41 -24.70 -27.15
C THR A 63 31.93 -25.01 -25.74
N CYS A 64 31.07 -24.86 -24.73
CA CYS A 64 31.41 -25.02 -23.33
C CYS A 64 31.90 -26.43 -22.98
N ARG A 65 32.86 -26.49 -22.06
CA ARG A 65 33.20 -27.75 -21.39
C ARG A 65 32.06 -28.14 -20.43
N LYS A 66 31.89 -29.46 -20.21
CA LYS A 66 30.84 -30.00 -19.33
C LYS A 66 30.78 -29.31 -17.95
N GLY A 67 31.93 -29.16 -17.28
CA GLY A 67 31.98 -28.54 -15.95
C GLY A 67 31.61 -27.04 -15.91
N GLU A 68 31.66 -26.32 -17.03
CA GLU A 68 31.20 -24.93 -17.10
C GLU A 68 29.67 -24.85 -17.20
N LEU A 69 29.08 -25.70 -18.04
CA LEU A 69 27.63 -25.85 -18.11
C LEU A 69 27.03 -26.35 -16.79
N ASP A 70 27.68 -27.31 -16.14
CA ASP A 70 27.20 -27.84 -14.86
C ASP A 70 27.16 -26.73 -13.79
N ARG A 71 28.17 -25.85 -13.75
CA ARG A 71 28.20 -24.68 -12.84
C ARG A 71 27.12 -23.64 -13.17
N TYR A 72 26.93 -23.33 -14.44
CA TYR A 72 25.85 -22.43 -14.87
C TYR A 72 24.46 -22.99 -14.50
N ASN A 73 24.22 -24.27 -14.80
CA ASN A 73 22.97 -24.95 -14.47
C ASN A 73 22.73 -25.02 -12.95
N ALA A 74 23.78 -25.24 -12.15
CA ALA A 74 23.67 -25.18 -10.69
C ALA A 74 23.26 -23.77 -10.21
N SER A 75 23.86 -22.72 -10.79
CA SER A 75 23.51 -21.32 -10.47
C SER A 75 22.06 -21.00 -10.85
N MET A 76 21.59 -21.50 -11.99
CA MET A 76 20.20 -21.38 -12.42
C MET A 76 19.23 -22.07 -11.47
N LYS A 77 19.57 -23.27 -10.96
CA LYS A 77 18.74 -23.96 -9.95
C LYS A 77 18.60 -23.15 -8.66
N VAL A 78 19.70 -22.55 -8.19
CA VAL A 78 19.68 -21.68 -7.01
C VAL A 78 18.78 -20.47 -7.25
N ARG A 79 18.93 -19.79 -8.39
CA ARG A 79 18.05 -18.67 -8.76
C ARG A 79 16.57 -19.09 -8.82
N ASN A 80 16.26 -20.23 -9.43
CA ASN A 80 14.87 -20.69 -9.57
C ASN A 80 14.22 -20.88 -8.20
N ARG A 81 14.94 -21.48 -7.24
CA ARG A 81 14.45 -21.58 -5.86
C ARG A 81 14.20 -20.21 -5.23
N ALA A 82 15.15 -19.29 -5.38
CA ALA A 82 14.97 -17.93 -4.87
C ALA A 82 13.81 -17.19 -5.56
N MET A 83 13.51 -17.51 -6.82
CA MET A 83 12.34 -16.99 -7.52
C MET A 83 11.04 -17.52 -6.95
N ASP A 84 10.98 -18.81 -6.59
CA ASP A 84 9.80 -19.39 -5.94
C ASP A 84 9.52 -18.70 -4.59
N GLU A 85 10.57 -18.43 -3.82
CA GLU A 85 10.48 -17.68 -2.55
C GLU A 85 9.98 -16.24 -2.77
N PHE A 86 10.52 -15.54 -3.79
CA PHE A 86 10.08 -14.19 -4.17
C PHE A 86 8.58 -14.18 -4.54
N ILE A 87 8.14 -15.13 -5.38
CA ILE A 87 6.73 -15.25 -5.78
C ILE A 87 5.84 -15.53 -4.56
N GLY A 88 6.27 -16.42 -3.68
CA GLY A 88 5.58 -16.70 -2.42
C GLY A 88 5.37 -15.44 -1.57
N ALA A 89 6.42 -14.63 -1.41
CA ALA A 89 6.34 -13.38 -0.64
C ALA A 89 5.39 -12.36 -1.28
N VAL A 90 5.45 -12.18 -2.61
CA VAL A 90 4.55 -11.26 -3.35
C VAL A 90 3.10 -11.71 -3.23
N ASN A 91 2.82 -13.00 -3.41
CA ASN A 91 1.48 -13.56 -3.29
C ASN A 91 0.93 -13.41 -1.87
N GLY A 92 1.75 -13.70 -0.87
CA GLY A 92 1.39 -13.50 0.54
C GLY A 92 1.02 -12.05 0.84
N TYR A 93 1.83 -11.09 0.38
CA TYR A 93 1.54 -9.67 0.58
C TYR A 93 0.31 -9.18 -0.17
N THR A 94 0.09 -9.66 -1.40
CA THR A 94 -1.15 -9.41 -2.15
C THR A 94 -2.37 -9.91 -1.38
N GLY A 95 -2.27 -11.10 -0.77
CA GLY A 95 -3.33 -11.64 0.09
C GLY A 95 -3.65 -10.72 1.28
N LEU A 96 -2.62 -10.21 1.97
CA LEU A 96 -2.80 -9.27 3.08
C LEU A 96 -3.44 -7.94 2.64
N LEU A 97 -3.04 -7.40 1.49
CA LEU A 97 -3.63 -6.17 0.94
C LEU A 97 -5.10 -6.35 0.55
N ASN A 98 -5.46 -7.52 0.00
CA ASN A 98 -6.84 -7.86 -0.31
C ASN A 98 -7.69 -7.93 0.96
N GLN A 99 -7.19 -8.58 2.01
CA GLN A 99 -7.89 -8.64 3.31
C GLN A 99 -8.09 -7.25 3.91
N TYR A 100 -7.04 -6.40 3.88
CA TYR A 100 -7.14 -5.02 4.33
C TYR A 100 -8.21 -4.23 3.55
N THR A 101 -8.26 -4.40 2.23
CA THR A 101 -9.25 -3.72 1.38
C THR A 101 -10.68 -4.15 1.70
N LEU A 102 -10.91 -5.45 1.93
CA LEU A 102 -12.22 -5.96 2.35
C LEU A 102 -12.62 -5.38 3.70
N ALA A 103 -11.73 -5.41 4.69
CA ALA A 103 -11.99 -4.86 6.02
C ALA A 103 -12.23 -3.34 5.97
N ALA A 104 -11.55 -2.61 5.08
CA ALA A 104 -11.75 -1.18 4.90
C ALA A 104 -13.14 -0.87 4.33
N ASN A 105 -13.62 -1.70 3.40
CA ASN A 105 -14.98 -1.60 2.87
C ASN A 105 -16.04 -1.92 3.94
N GLU A 106 -15.79 -2.92 4.78
CA GLU A 106 -16.68 -3.25 5.91
C GLU A 106 -16.75 -2.11 6.93
N TYR A 107 -15.60 -1.53 7.29
CA TYR A 107 -15.52 -0.34 8.12
C TYR A 107 -16.35 0.81 7.53
N ALA A 108 -16.16 1.14 6.26
CA ALA A 108 -16.91 2.21 5.61
C ALA A 108 -18.44 1.96 5.61
N ARG A 109 -18.86 0.71 5.38
CA ARG A 109 -20.29 0.34 5.46
C ARG A 109 -20.86 0.49 6.87
N CYS A 110 -20.08 0.11 7.89
CA CYS A 110 -20.45 0.32 9.28
C CYS A 110 -20.64 1.80 9.58
N GLU A 111 -19.67 2.64 9.19
CA GLU A 111 -19.71 4.09 9.39
C GLU A 111 -20.98 4.72 8.78
N ILE A 112 -21.30 4.37 7.54
CA ILE A 112 -22.51 4.85 6.85
C ILE A 112 -23.79 4.39 7.60
N SER A 113 -23.82 3.15 8.09
CA SER A 113 -24.94 2.63 8.88
C SER A 113 -25.15 3.45 10.15
N GLU A 114 -24.07 3.73 10.90
CA GLU A 114 -24.16 4.47 12.15
C GLU A 114 -24.56 5.93 11.94
N ILE A 115 -24.10 6.55 10.85
CA ILE A 115 -24.55 7.89 10.46
C ILE A 115 -26.06 7.88 10.19
N ARG A 116 -26.56 6.93 9.38
CA ARG A 116 -27.99 6.87 9.05
C ARG A 116 -28.88 6.69 10.29
N LYS A 117 -28.45 5.85 11.25
CA LYS A 117 -29.20 5.63 12.50
C LYS A 117 -29.26 6.87 13.39
N ALA A 118 -28.28 7.77 13.29
CA ALA A 118 -28.28 9.00 14.06
C ALA A 118 -29.31 10.03 13.56
N ASP A 119 -29.82 9.85 12.33
CA ASP A 119 -30.83 10.73 11.71
C ASP A 119 -32.28 10.24 11.94
N GLU A 120 -32.48 9.06 12.53
CA GLU A 120 -33.79 8.46 12.88
C GLU A 120 -34.20 8.73 14.34
#